data_AF-A0A5R9K2W7-F1
#
_entry.id   AF-A0A5R9K2W7-F1
#
_cell.length_a   1.000
_cell.length_b   1.000
_cell.length_c   1.000
_cell.angle_alpha   90.00
_cell.angle_beta   90.00
_cell.angle_gamma   90.00
#
_symmetry.space_group_name_H-M   'P 1'
#
loop_
_entity.id
_entity.type
_entity.pdbx_description
1 polymer ?
#
loop_
_entity_poly.entity_id
_entity_poly.type
_entity_poly.pdbx_seq_one_letter_code
_entity_poly.pdbx_strand_id
1 'polypeptide(L)'
;MDPSFWQVQARKGNGLPMTGKKTFLPVLWVKQLPFKGFDRTVDGKLIKNYRASKKDCSPCALKESCTPKSLFKRIFTTAYKDYYYRAYERQLTRRGKRMKQVRQSTVEPVFGSLVHY
;
A
#
# COMPACT_ATOMS: atom_id res chain seq x y z
N MET A 1 -6.34 3.76 -14.72
CA MET A 1 -5.91 3.96 -13.32
C MET A 1 -4.62 3.21 -13.17
N ASP A 2 -3.51 3.95 -13.18
CA ASP A 2 -2.18 3.38 -13.32
C ASP A 2 -1.83 2.50 -12.10
N PRO A 3 -1.65 1.18 -12.27
CA PRO A 3 -1.27 0.26 -11.19
C PRO A 3 0.10 0.58 -10.57
N SER A 4 0.90 1.43 -11.22
CA SER A 4 2.23 1.85 -10.80
C SER A 4 2.25 2.67 -9.50
N PHE A 5 1.14 3.33 -9.13
CA PHE A 5 1.05 4.11 -7.89
C PHE A 5 1.22 3.24 -6.63
N TRP A 6 0.96 1.93 -6.74
CA TRP A 6 1.21 0.96 -5.67
C TRP A 6 2.58 0.26 -5.76
N GLN A 7 3.39 0.53 -6.80
CA GLN A 7 4.65 -0.18 -7.05
C GLN A 7 5.91 0.58 -6.68
N VAL A 8 5.84 1.85 -6.26
CA VAL A 8 7.05 2.60 -5.86
C VAL A 8 7.57 2.19 -4.46
N GLN A 9 6.86 1.32 -3.73
CA GLN A 9 7.33 0.79 -2.43
C GLN A 9 7.35 -0.74 -2.35
N ALA A 10 7.51 -1.42 -3.48
CA ALA A 10 7.68 -2.87 -3.55
C ALA A 10 9.08 -3.27 -4.05
N ARG A 11 10.16 -2.72 -3.45
CA ARG A 11 11.47 -3.41 -3.47
C ARG A 11 11.64 -4.17 -2.16
N LYS A 12 11.38 -5.48 -2.25
CA LYS A 12 11.59 -6.55 -1.26
C LYS A 12 10.99 -6.30 0.13
N GLY A 13 9.72 -6.67 0.26
CA GLY A 13 9.09 -6.98 1.53
C GLY A 13 7.82 -7.75 1.22
N ASN A 14 7.80 -9.04 1.57
CA ASN A 14 6.71 -9.96 1.29
C ASN A 14 5.35 -9.32 1.61
N GLY A 15 4.46 -9.30 0.62
CA GLY A 15 3.10 -8.80 0.77
C GLY A 15 2.38 -9.61 1.84
N LEU A 16 1.93 -8.94 2.88
CA LEU A 16 0.95 -9.50 3.80
C LEU A 16 -0.45 -9.26 3.21
N PRO A 17 -1.22 -10.30 2.88
CA PRO A 17 -2.59 -10.13 2.42
C PRO A 17 -3.49 -9.65 3.57
N MET A 18 -4.29 -8.62 3.28
CA MET A 18 -5.37 -8.17 4.14
C MET A 18 -6.54 -9.16 4.00
N THR A 19 -6.50 -10.26 4.73
CA THR A 19 -7.67 -11.10 4.95
C THR A 19 -7.84 -11.33 6.45
N GLY A 20 -9.00 -10.93 6.96
CA GLY A 20 -9.42 -11.27 8.31
C GLY A 20 -9.53 -12.78 8.42
N LYS A 21 -8.60 -13.38 9.15
CA LYS A 21 -8.69 -14.66 9.87
C LYS A 21 -7.46 -14.72 10.78
N LYS A 22 -7.71 -14.72 12.09
CA LYS A 22 -6.69 -14.86 13.13
C LYS A 22 -6.18 -16.30 13.07
N THR A 23 -5.03 -16.51 12.46
CA THR A 23 -4.32 -17.81 12.50
C THR A 23 -2.94 -17.56 13.07
N PHE A 24 -2.67 -18.25 14.18
CA PHE A 24 -1.50 -18.08 15.03
C PHE A 24 -0.22 -18.50 14.30
N LEU A 25 0.81 -17.65 14.35
CA LEU A 25 2.21 -17.97 14.05
C LEU A 25 3.04 -17.70 15.32
N PRO A 26 4.07 -18.52 15.61
CA PRO A 26 4.80 -18.45 16.87
C PRO A 26 5.55 -17.12 16.99
N VAL A 27 5.46 -16.55 18.18
CA VAL A 27 5.68 -15.15 18.55
C VAL A 27 7.09 -14.65 18.24
N LEU A 28 7.25 -13.62 17.40
CA LEU A 28 8.11 -12.46 17.73
C LEU A 28 7.80 -11.19 16.90
N TRP A 29 6.88 -10.39 17.46
CA TRP A 29 6.79 -8.93 17.35
C TRP A 29 6.31 -8.35 16.01
N VAL A 30 5.05 -8.60 15.66
CA VAL A 30 4.27 -7.58 14.91
C VAL A 30 3.87 -6.47 15.87
N LYS A 31 4.86 -5.76 16.42
CA LYS A 31 4.60 -4.56 17.22
C LYS A 31 4.15 -3.48 16.24
N GLN A 32 2.89 -3.07 16.34
CA GLN A 32 2.39 -2.00 15.48
C GLN A 32 3.23 -0.74 15.73
N LEU A 33 3.75 -0.14 14.66
CA LEU A 33 4.52 1.07 14.79
C LEU A 33 3.59 2.18 15.32
N PRO A 34 3.99 2.91 16.37
CA PRO A 34 3.17 3.99 16.90
C PRO A 34 3.06 5.11 15.87
N PHE A 35 1.86 5.69 15.78
CA PHE A 35 1.63 6.91 15.01
C PHE A 35 2.44 8.06 15.63
N LYS A 36 3.07 8.87 14.78
CA LYS A 36 3.88 10.02 15.23
C LYS A 36 3.36 11.36 14.78
N GLY A 37 2.68 11.42 13.65
CA GLY A 37 2.18 12.67 13.13
C GLY A 37 1.92 12.61 11.64
N PHE A 38 1.61 13.77 11.09
CA PHE A 38 1.43 13.98 9.67
C PHE A 38 2.63 14.72 9.10
N ASP A 39 3.07 14.26 7.94
CA ASP A 39 4.06 14.96 7.11
C ASP A 39 3.42 15.28 5.75
N ARG A 40 4.16 16.00 4.91
CA ARG A 40 3.78 16.27 3.52
C ARG A 40 4.79 15.64 2.57
N THR A 41 4.30 14.99 1.53
CA THR A 41 5.15 14.60 0.39
C THR A 41 5.62 15.86 -0.36
N VAL A 42 6.63 15.72 -1.21
CA VAL A 42 7.09 16.78 -2.13
C VAL A 42 5.92 17.37 -2.93
N ASP A 43 4.98 16.53 -3.37
CA ASP A 43 3.74 16.92 -4.07
C ASP A 43 2.70 17.65 -3.17
N GLY A 44 3.00 17.92 -1.90
CA GLY A 44 2.07 18.53 -0.94
C GLY A 44 1.00 17.58 -0.36
N LYS A 45 1.01 16.30 -0.74
CA LYS A 45 0.03 15.31 -0.25
C LYS A 45 0.25 14.98 1.23
N LEU A 46 -0.84 14.85 1.98
CA LEU A 46 -0.80 14.51 3.41
C LEU A 46 -0.49 13.02 3.63
N ILE A 47 0.54 12.74 4.42
CA ILE A 47 0.97 11.39 4.77
C ILE A 47 1.02 11.22 6.30
N LYS A 48 0.62 10.05 6.78
CA LYS A 48 0.76 9.59 8.16
C LYS A 48 2.13 8.94 8.33
N ASN A 49 2.86 9.38 9.35
CA ASN A 49 4.18 8.87 9.70
C ASN A 49 4.07 7.93 10.90
N TYR A 50 4.53 6.70 10.70
CA TYR A 50 4.66 5.68 11.73
C TYR A 50 6.14 5.33 11.88
N ARG A 51 6.66 5.34 13.11
CA ARG A 51 8.07 5.01 13.36
C ARG A 51 8.24 4.20 14.64
N ALA A 52 9.13 3.21 14.58
CA ALA A 52 9.58 2.49 15.77
C ALA A 52 10.47 3.40 16.64
N SER A 53 10.54 3.13 17.95
CA SER A 53 11.56 3.75 18.79
C SER A 53 12.92 3.13 18.48
N LYS A 54 14.00 3.91 18.63
CA LYS A 54 15.37 3.38 18.51
C LYS A 54 15.60 2.23 19.49
N LYS A 55 15.04 2.34 20.71
CA LYS A 55 15.12 1.31 21.76
C LYS A 55 14.46 -0.01 21.36
N ASP A 56 13.38 0.04 20.58
CA ASP A 56 12.71 -1.16 20.07
C ASP A 56 13.47 -1.78 18.89
N CYS A 57 14.07 -0.94 18.03
CA CYS A 57 14.80 -1.39 16.84
C CYS A 57 16.23 -1.87 17.12
N SER A 58 16.89 -1.37 18.18
CA SER A 58 18.28 -1.73 18.48
C SER A 58 18.50 -3.21 18.83
N PRO A 59 17.66 -3.87 19.67
CA PRO A 59 17.82 -5.30 19.98
C PRO A 59 17.15 -6.21 18.93
N CYS A 60 16.63 -5.68 17.83
CA CYS A 60 15.87 -6.47 16.86
C CYS A 60 16.79 -7.34 15.99
N ALA A 61 16.60 -8.65 16.02
CA ALA A 61 17.35 -9.61 15.18
C ALA A 61 17.20 -9.36 13.67
N LEU A 62 16.10 -8.72 13.25
CA LEU A 62 15.84 -8.37 11.84
C LEU A 62 16.35 -6.97 11.46
N LYS A 63 17.12 -6.28 12.32
CA LYS A 63 17.55 -4.90 12.06
C LYS A 63 18.37 -4.79 10.77
N GLU A 64 19.28 -5.73 10.54
CA GLU A 64 20.15 -5.74 9.36
C GLU A 64 19.35 -5.89 8.06
N SER A 65 18.34 -6.77 8.05
CA SER A 65 17.48 -6.97 6.88
C SER A 65 16.40 -5.90 6.72
N CYS A 66 15.88 -5.34 7.82
CA CYS A 66 14.75 -4.41 7.82
C CYS A 66 15.17 -2.94 7.59
N THR A 67 16.26 -2.51 8.24
CA THR A 67 16.80 -1.14 8.16
C THR A 67 18.34 -1.13 8.30
N PRO A 68 19.09 -1.48 7.24
CA PRO A 68 20.55 -1.53 7.31
C PRO A 68 21.20 -0.15 7.50
N LYS A 69 20.62 0.91 6.92
CA LYS A 69 21.18 2.28 6.94
C LYS A 69 20.54 3.22 7.96
N SER A 70 19.41 2.84 8.54
CA SER A 70 18.63 3.71 9.44
C SER A 70 18.66 3.17 10.87
N LEU A 71 18.65 4.07 11.84
CA LEU A 71 18.62 3.71 13.27
C LEU A 71 17.29 3.06 13.69
N PHE A 72 16.22 3.29 12.93
CA PHE A 72 14.88 2.76 13.21
C PHE A 72 14.05 2.64 11.92
N LYS A 73 13.05 1.75 11.96
CA LYS A 73 12.06 1.62 10.89
C LYS A 73 11.07 2.79 10.90
N ARG A 74 10.86 3.37 9.72
CA ARG A 74 9.83 4.37 9.44
C ARG A 74 8.99 3.89 8.27
N ILE A 75 7.68 4.10 8.37
CA ILE A 75 6.71 3.75 7.35
C ILE A 75 5.81 4.95 7.15
N PHE A 76 5.63 5.35 5.90
CA PHE A 76 4.69 6.38 5.51
C PHE A 76 3.47 5.72 4.89
N THR A 77 2.28 6.20 5.24
CA THR A 77 1.03 5.81 4.59
C THR A 77 0.24 7.06 4.25
N THR A 78 -0.52 7.03 3.16
CA THR A 78 -1.38 8.17 2.83
C THR A 78 -2.42 8.41 3.94
N ALA A 79 -2.73 9.68 4.22
CA ALA A 79 -3.81 10.02 5.13
C ALA A 79 -5.18 9.54 4.61
N TYR A 80 -5.31 9.34 3.29
CA TYR A 80 -6.57 9.00 2.62
C TYR A 80 -6.79 7.50 2.41
N LYS A 81 -6.06 6.65 3.16
CA LYS A 81 -6.04 5.19 2.98
C LYS A 81 -7.46 4.59 2.99
N ASP A 82 -8.29 5.03 3.93
CA ASP A 82 -9.66 4.51 4.09
C ASP A 82 -10.56 4.90 2.92
N TYR A 83 -10.37 6.09 2.34
CA TYR A 83 -11.12 6.52 1.15
C TYR A 83 -10.75 5.66 -0.06
N TYR A 84 -9.46 5.35 -0.24
CA TYR A 84 -9.02 4.45 -1.31
C TYR A 84 -9.60 3.05 -1.15
N TYR A 85 -9.62 2.49 0.06
CA TYR A 85 -10.22 1.18 0.29
C TYR A 85 -11.72 1.16 -0.02
N ARG A 86 -12.47 2.17 0.45
CA ARG A 86 -13.90 2.30 0.12
C ARG A 86 -14.14 2.37 -1.39
N ALA A 87 -13.30 3.11 -2.12
CA ALA A 87 -13.40 3.20 -3.57
C ALA A 87 -13.07 1.87 -4.25
N TYR A 88 -12.03 1.17 -3.77
CA TYR A 88 -11.63 -0.14 -4.27
C TYR A 88 -12.72 -1.20 -4.06
N GLU A 89 -13.29 -1.28 -2.87
CA GLU A 89 -14.39 -2.19 -2.55
C GLU A 89 -15.59 -1.95 -3.47
N ARG A 90 -15.96 -0.69 -3.72
CA ARG A 90 -17.03 -0.33 -4.67
C ARG A 90 -16.75 -0.83 -6.08
N GLN A 91 -15.50 -0.74 -6.53
CA GLN A 91 -15.09 -1.24 -7.85
C GLN A 91 -15.17 -2.77 -7.95
N LEU A 92 -14.91 -3.49 -6.86
CA LEU A 92 -14.97 -4.95 -6.83
C LEU A 92 -16.41 -5.52 -6.85
N THR A 93 -17.42 -4.71 -6.53
CA THR A 93 -18.83 -5.13 -6.59
C THR A 93 -19.26 -5.57 -7.99
N ARG A 94 -20.30 -6.42 -8.11
CA ARG A 94 -20.87 -6.84 -9.41
C ARG A 94 -21.28 -5.64 -10.26
N ARG A 95 -21.92 -4.64 -9.65
CA ARG A 95 -22.29 -3.38 -10.31
C ARG A 95 -21.05 -2.62 -10.78
N GLY A 96 -20.04 -2.48 -9.92
CA GLY A 96 -18.77 -1.81 -10.26
C GLY A 96 -18.08 -2.46 -11.46
N LYS A 97 -17.99 -3.80 -11.47
CA LYS A 97 -17.43 -4.58 -12.58
C LYS A 97 -18.22 -4.41 -13.87
N ARG A 98 -19.55 -4.51 -13.84
CA ARG A 98 -20.42 -4.28 -15.02
C ARG A 98 -20.26 -2.86 -15.57
N MET A 99 -20.32 -1.84 -14.71
CA MET A 99 -20.17 -0.45 -15.14
C MET A 99 -18.77 -0.16 -15.68
N LYS A 100 -17.73 -0.82 -15.15
CA LYS A 100 -16.37 -0.75 -15.71
C LYS A 100 -16.34 -1.30 -17.14
N GLN A 101 -16.93 -2.46 -17.37
CA GLN A 101 -17.01 -3.06 -18.72
C GLN A 101 -17.75 -2.14 -19.70
N VAL A 102 -18.91 -1.61 -19.31
CA VAL A 102 -19.68 -0.68 -20.17
C VAL A 102 -18.88 0.59 -20.50
N ARG A 103 -18.21 1.20 -19.51
CA ARG A 103 -17.37 2.38 -19.76
C ARG A 103 -16.18 2.07 -20.67
N GLN A 104 -15.60 0.87 -20.52
CA GLN A 104 -14.50 0.42 -21.38
C GLN A 104 -14.96 0.12 -22.81
N SER A 105 -16.21 -0.28 -23.03
CA SER A 105 -16.75 -0.51 -24.38
C SER A 105 -17.17 0.77 -25.10
N THR A 106 -17.44 1.86 -24.37
CA THR A 106 -17.84 3.16 -24.95
C THR A 106 -16.67 4.10 -25.24
N VAL A 107 -15.49 3.86 -24.65
CA VAL A 107 -14.27 4.53 -25.10
C VAL A 107 -13.86 3.83 -26.37
N GLU A 108 -13.88 4.56 -27.48
CA GLU A 108 -13.77 3.95 -28.79
C GLU A 108 -12.58 2.98 -28.92
N PRO A 109 -12.77 1.84 -29.62
CA PRO A 109 -11.75 0.83 -29.86
C PRO A 109 -10.64 1.29 -30.84
N VAL A 110 -10.38 2.60 -30.99
CA VAL A 110 -9.42 3.16 -31.96
C VAL A 110 -8.01 2.60 -31.75
N PHE A 111 -7.64 2.21 -30.53
CA PHE A 111 -6.37 1.53 -30.28
C PHE A 111 -6.35 0.03 -30.58
N GLY A 112 -7.51 -0.61 -30.74
CA GLY A 112 -7.61 -2.04 -31.09
C GLY A 112 -7.32 -2.30 -32.57
N SER A 113 -7.65 -1.36 -33.46
CA SER A 113 -7.32 -1.46 -34.89
C SER A 113 -5.91 -0.96 -35.22
N LEU A 114 -5.32 -0.08 -34.41
CA LEU A 114 -3.97 0.47 -34.62
C LEU A 114 -2.82 -0.42 -34.10
N VAL A 115 -3.12 -1.51 -33.39
CA VAL A 115 -2.08 -2.43 -32.85
C VAL A 115 -1.91 -3.69 -33.72
N HIS A 116 -2.80 -3.91 -34.70
CA HIS A 116 -2.85 -5.13 -35.52
C HIS A 116 -2.50 -4.90 -37.01
N TYR A 117 -1.71 -3.88 -37.36
CA TYR A 117 -1.17 -3.70 -38.72
C TYR A 117 0.33 -3.99 -38.78
#